data_AF-A0A1M3FZ10-F1
#
_entry.id   AF-A0A1M3FZ10-F1
#
_cell.length_a   1.000
_cell.length_b   1.000
_cell.length_c   1.000
_cell.angle_alpha   90.00
_cell.angle_beta   90.00
_cell.angle_gamma   90.00
#
_symmetry.space_group_name_H-M   'P 1'
#
loop_
_entity.id
_entity.type
_entity.pdbx_description
1 polymer ?
#
loop_
_entity_poly.entity_id
_entity_poly.type
_entity_poly.pdbx_seq_one_letter_code
_entity_poly.pdbx_strand_id
1 'polypeptide(L)'
;MQPMKYVVITAMVVFLSAFSCSKKLCACDPVPGNVFKATVKMVSDISCDKPLLEFPAEAEPHLKKITGKDGLLYVVVGLPNDLAVADKQINVEIAALESNEAFACLAIGPWYPQAKVLNAWPR
;
A
#
# COMPACT_ATOMS: atom_id res chain seq x y z
N MET A 1 65.27 35.18 6.25
CA MET A 1 65.68 35.33 4.83
C MET A 1 64.88 34.30 4.02
N GLN A 2 64.30 34.76 2.91
CA GLN A 2 63.27 34.22 1.98
C GLN A 2 63.38 32.74 1.53
N PRO A 3 62.48 32.17 0.67
CA PRO A 3 61.10 32.51 0.22
C PRO A 3 60.12 31.29 0.34
N MET A 4 58.80 31.40 0.22
CA MET A 4 57.99 31.12 -0.99
C MET A 4 56.51 31.18 -0.54
N LYS A 5 55.68 32.15 -0.93
CA LYS A 5 54.84 32.14 -2.15
C LYS A 5 54.21 30.78 -2.47
N TYR A 6 53.08 30.48 -1.83
CA TYR A 6 52.05 29.62 -2.42
C TYR A 6 50.72 30.38 -2.42
N VAL A 7 50.65 31.32 -3.36
CA VAL A 7 49.43 31.85 -3.93
C VAL A 7 48.83 30.74 -4.80
N VAL A 8 47.99 29.88 -4.24
CA VAL A 8 47.00 29.09 -5.01
C VAL A 8 45.83 28.74 -4.07
N ILE A 9 45.12 29.77 -3.60
CA ILE A 9 43.73 29.61 -3.19
C ILE A 9 42.90 29.70 -4.49
N THR A 10 41.76 29.01 -4.53
CA THR A 10 40.66 29.17 -5.49
C THR A 10 40.84 28.61 -6.90
N ALA A 11 40.81 27.28 -7.08
CA ALA A 11 40.40 26.69 -8.38
C ALA A 11 39.90 25.24 -8.27
N MET A 12 39.26 24.82 -7.17
CA MET A 12 38.74 23.44 -7.06
C MET A 12 37.40 23.34 -6.33
N VAL A 13 36.51 24.31 -6.55
CA VAL A 13 35.13 24.30 -6.01
C VAL A 13 34.14 24.80 -7.06
N VAL A 14 34.21 24.29 -8.29
CA VAL A 14 33.20 24.61 -9.32
C VAL A 14 32.99 23.39 -10.23
N PHE A 15 32.55 22.25 -9.71
CA PHE A 15 31.98 21.18 -10.55
C PHE A 15 31.02 20.25 -9.78
N LEU A 16 30.22 20.82 -8.87
CA LEU A 16 29.22 20.08 -8.09
C LEU A 16 27.91 20.87 -8.04
N SER A 17 27.22 21.03 -9.18
CA SER A 17 25.80 21.42 -9.20
C SER A 17 25.17 21.40 -10.60
N ALA A 18 25.36 20.34 -11.39
CA ALA A 18 24.68 20.22 -12.69
C ALA A 18 23.89 18.91 -12.87
N PHE A 19 23.49 18.25 -11.79
CA PHE A 19 22.39 17.26 -11.83
C PHE A 19 21.21 17.77 -11.01
N SER A 20 20.67 18.92 -11.41
CA SER A 20 19.35 19.33 -10.94
C SER A 20 18.33 18.43 -11.63
N CYS A 21 18.01 17.35 -10.93
CA CYS A 21 17.04 16.34 -11.30
C CYS A 21 15.68 17.03 -11.51
N SER A 22 15.40 17.45 -12.73
CA SER A 22 14.12 18.04 -13.12
C SER A 22 13.10 16.93 -13.31
N LYS A 23 12.76 16.23 -12.23
CA LYS A 23 11.48 15.54 -12.15
C LYS A 23 10.54 16.49 -11.46
N LYS A 24 9.66 17.13 -12.25
CA LYS A 24 8.42 17.73 -11.76
C LYS A 24 7.75 16.69 -10.86
N LEU A 25 7.94 16.84 -9.55
CA LEU A 25 7.06 16.26 -8.55
C LEU A 25 5.75 17.02 -8.74
N CYS A 26 4.88 16.47 -9.57
CA CYS A 26 3.47 16.80 -9.48
C CYS A 26 3.09 16.56 -8.03
N ALA A 27 2.85 17.66 -7.31
CA ALA A 27 2.19 17.64 -6.03
C ALA A 27 0.78 17.10 -6.25
N CYS A 28 0.62 15.78 -6.14
CA CYS A 28 -0.66 15.13 -6.02
C CYS A 28 -0.51 14.14 -4.86
N ASP A 29 -0.84 14.66 -3.68
CA ASP A 29 -1.07 13.98 -2.40
C ASP A 29 0.02 13.03 -1.87
N PRO A 30 0.31 13.07 -0.56
CA PRO A 30 1.08 11.99 0.05
C PRO A 30 0.32 10.70 -0.23
N VAL A 31 0.91 9.76 -0.98
CA VAL A 31 0.40 8.38 -1.05
C VAL A 31 0.33 7.91 0.41
N PRO A 32 -0.87 7.74 1.00
CA PRO A 32 -0.95 7.26 2.36
C PRO A 32 -0.26 5.90 2.37
N GLY A 33 0.66 5.67 3.31
CA GLY A 33 1.65 4.57 3.24
C GLY A 33 1.08 3.14 3.20
N ASN A 34 -0.24 2.97 3.12
CA ASN A 34 -0.98 1.71 3.21
C ASN A 34 -1.96 1.51 2.03
N VAL A 35 -1.67 2.04 0.85
CA VAL A 35 -2.45 1.73 -0.37
C VAL A 35 -1.91 0.45 -1.01
N PHE A 36 -2.81 -0.51 -1.25
CA PHE A 36 -2.51 -1.78 -1.88
C PHE A 36 -3.31 -1.97 -3.16
N LYS A 37 -2.68 -2.61 -4.14
CA LYS A 37 -3.40 -3.16 -5.30
C LYS A 37 -4.09 -4.44 -4.87
N ALA A 38 -5.36 -4.58 -5.22
CA ALA A 38 -6.14 -5.78 -4.95
C ALA A 38 -7.02 -6.15 -6.13
N THR A 39 -7.41 -7.42 -6.19
CA THR A 39 -8.43 -7.95 -7.10
C THR A 39 -9.59 -8.48 -6.27
N VAL A 40 -10.81 -8.10 -6.61
CA VAL A 40 -12.02 -8.65 -5.97
C VAL A 40 -12.20 -10.08 -6.47
N LYS A 41 -11.80 -11.08 -5.71
CA LYS A 41 -11.96 -12.50 -6.11
C LYS A 41 -13.40 -12.96 -6.04
N MET A 42 -14.08 -12.56 -4.97
CA MET A 42 -15.48 -12.91 -4.76
C MET A 42 -16.18 -11.71 -4.15
N VAL A 43 -17.42 -11.48 -4.54
CA VAL A 43 -18.26 -10.40 -3.99
C VAL A 43 -18.92 -10.82 -2.68
N SER A 44 -19.08 -12.12 -2.47
CA SER A 44 -19.59 -12.73 -1.24
C SER A 44 -18.89 -14.08 -1.04
N ASP A 45 -18.07 -14.17 0.00
CA ASP A 45 -17.51 -15.40 0.53
C ASP A 45 -18.60 -16.25 1.20
N ILE A 46 -18.59 -17.55 0.96
CA ILE A 46 -19.62 -18.49 1.45
C ILE A 46 -19.68 -18.57 2.99
N SER A 47 -18.55 -18.31 3.66
CA SER A 47 -18.46 -18.39 5.12
C SER A 47 -18.94 -17.11 5.78
N CYS A 48 -18.58 -15.96 5.22
CA CYS A 48 -18.75 -14.66 5.88
C CYS A 48 -19.81 -13.74 5.22
N ASP A 49 -20.29 -14.07 4.02
CA ASP A 49 -21.13 -13.22 3.18
C ASP A 49 -20.55 -11.81 3.01
N LYS A 50 -19.25 -11.77 2.70
CA LYS A 50 -18.46 -10.54 2.54
C LYS A 50 -17.49 -10.66 1.36
N PRO A 51 -17.10 -9.53 0.74
CA PRO A 51 -16.14 -9.56 -0.35
C PRO A 51 -14.80 -10.17 0.06
N LEU A 52 -14.19 -10.92 -0.86
CA LEU A 52 -12.85 -11.48 -0.73
C LEU A 52 -11.91 -10.74 -1.68
N LEU A 53 -10.86 -10.14 -1.12
CA LEU A 53 -9.80 -9.47 -1.89
C LEU A 53 -8.57 -10.35 -1.98
N GLU A 54 -8.00 -10.46 -3.18
CA GLU A 54 -6.67 -11.01 -3.42
C GLU A 54 -5.66 -9.89 -3.61
N PHE A 55 -4.56 -9.99 -2.89
CA PHE A 55 -3.42 -9.09 -3.00
C PHE A 55 -2.26 -9.80 -3.73
N PRO A 56 -1.40 -9.04 -4.43
CA PRO A 56 -0.23 -9.61 -5.07
C PRO A 56 0.83 -9.99 -4.02
N ALA A 57 1.74 -10.91 -4.38
CA ALA A 57 2.70 -11.51 -3.44
C ALA A 57 3.59 -10.47 -2.74
N GLU A 58 3.95 -9.39 -3.42
CA GLU A 58 4.75 -8.31 -2.85
C GLU A 58 4.06 -7.56 -1.70
N ALA A 59 2.74 -7.66 -1.57
CA ALA A 59 1.99 -6.98 -0.52
C ALA A 59 2.05 -7.74 0.82
N GLU A 60 2.27 -9.06 0.83
CA GLU A 60 2.23 -9.91 2.03
C GLU A 60 2.98 -9.36 3.26
N PRO A 61 4.27 -8.95 3.17
CA PRO A 61 4.97 -8.45 4.36
C PRO A 61 4.35 -7.15 4.92
N HIS A 62 3.75 -6.34 4.06
CA HIS A 62 3.06 -5.11 4.46
C HIS A 62 1.68 -5.40 5.04
N LEU A 63 0.93 -6.33 4.45
CA LEU A 63 -0.36 -6.80 4.96
C LEU A 63 -0.20 -7.39 6.36
N LYS A 64 0.83 -8.22 6.57
CA LYS A 64 1.18 -8.79 7.88
C LYS A 64 1.50 -7.70 8.91
N LYS A 65 2.24 -6.67 8.52
CA LYS A 65 2.58 -5.56 9.41
C LYS A 65 1.33 -4.79 9.89
N ILE A 66 0.32 -4.67 9.04
CA ILE A 66 -0.91 -3.91 9.35
C ILE A 66 -1.91 -4.77 10.11
N THR A 67 -2.15 -6.00 9.65
CA THR A 67 -3.23 -6.87 10.16
C THR A 67 -2.76 -7.86 11.23
N GLY A 68 -1.44 -8.09 11.32
CA GLY A 68 -0.87 -9.15 12.16
C GLY A 68 -1.14 -10.57 11.65
N LYS A 69 -1.64 -10.73 10.42
CA LYS A 69 -2.01 -12.01 9.82
C LYS A 69 -1.18 -12.30 8.56
N ASP A 70 -0.90 -13.58 8.34
CA ASP A 70 -0.27 -14.07 7.12
C ASP A 70 -1.32 -14.36 6.04
N GLY A 71 -0.91 -14.27 4.77
CA GLY A 71 -1.76 -14.56 3.62
C GLY A 71 -1.99 -13.36 2.69
N LEU A 72 -2.57 -13.69 1.53
CA LEU A 72 -2.84 -12.77 0.43
C LEU A 72 -4.33 -12.63 0.10
N LEU A 73 -5.18 -13.43 0.73
CA LEU A 73 -6.63 -13.43 0.55
C LEU A 73 -7.27 -12.95 1.84
N TYR A 74 -8.00 -11.84 1.79
CA TYR A 74 -8.66 -11.27 2.96
C TYR A 74 -10.13 -11.08 2.70
N VAL A 75 -10.94 -11.51 3.66
CA VAL A 75 -12.36 -11.15 3.70
C VAL A 75 -12.46 -9.75 4.28
N VAL A 76 -13.17 -8.86 3.58
CA VAL A 76 -13.18 -7.45 3.93
C VAL A 76 -14.55 -6.88 4.24
N VAL A 77 -14.56 -5.86 5.09
CA VAL A 77 -15.72 -4.99 5.35
C VAL A 77 -15.43 -3.57 4.86
N GLY A 78 -16.49 -2.85 4.50
CA GLY A 78 -16.38 -1.45 4.07
C GLY A 78 -16.00 -1.25 2.60
N LEU A 79 -15.96 -2.32 1.79
CA LEU A 79 -15.78 -2.16 0.34
C LEU A 79 -17.05 -1.54 -0.28
N PRO A 80 -16.95 -0.42 -1.01
CA PRO A 80 -18.09 0.17 -1.72
C PRO A 80 -18.72 -0.81 -2.72
N ASN A 81 -20.05 -0.83 -2.79
CA ASN A 81 -20.80 -1.79 -3.62
C ASN A 81 -20.52 -1.65 -5.13
N ASP A 82 -20.20 -0.43 -5.59
CA ASP A 82 -19.81 -0.15 -6.98
C ASP A 82 -18.43 -0.71 -7.34
N LEU A 83 -17.61 -1.01 -6.33
CA LEU A 83 -16.31 -1.67 -6.47
C LEU A 83 -16.37 -3.18 -6.19
N ALA A 84 -17.39 -3.67 -5.50
CA ALA A 84 -17.64 -5.09 -5.21
C ALA A 84 -18.12 -5.86 -6.46
N VAL A 85 -17.30 -5.90 -7.51
CA VAL A 85 -17.54 -6.64 -8.75
C VAL A 85 -16.43 -7.68 -8.91
N ALA A 86 -16.80 -8.93 -9.18
CA ALA A 86 -15.84 -10.01 -9.35
C ALA A 86 -14.78 -9.69 -10.42
N ASP A 87 -13.55 -10.10 -10.15
CA ASP A 87 -12.33 -9.86 -10.94
C ASP A 87 -11.97 -8.38 -11.19
N LYS A 88 -12.66 -7.44 -10.54
CA LYS A 88 -12.35 -6.02 -10.64
C LYS A 88 -11.05 -5.72 -9.89
N GLN A 89 -10.15 -5.01 -10.57
CA GLN A 89 -8.92 -4.51 -9.96
C GLN A 89 -9.16 -3.13 -9.33
N ILE A 90 -8.70 -2.98 -8.11
CA ILE A 90 -8.91 -1.79 -7.30
C ILE A 90 -7.64 -1.42 -6.54
N ASN A 91 -7.55 -0.16 -6.15
CA ASN A 91 -6.63 0.28 -5.11
C ASN A 91 -7.42 0.38 -3.80
N VAL A 92 -6.86 -0.13 -2.72
CA VAL A 92 -7.52 -0.17 -1.40
C VAL A 92 -6.56 0.26 -0.31
N GLU A 93 -7.08 1.04 0.63
CA GLU A 93 -6.45 1.27 1.91
C GLU A 93 -7.07 0.33 2.94
N ILE A 94 -6.23 -0.39 3.68
CA ILE A 94 -6.69 -1.38 4.66
C ILE A 94 -6.20 -1.09 6.07
N ALA A 95 -6.97 -1.56 7.04
CA ALA A 95 -6.62 -1.60 8.45
C ALA A 95 -6.94 -2.98 9.05
N ALA A 96 -6.33 -3.28 10.19
CA ALA A 96 -6.77 -4.37 11.05
C ALA A 96 -8.21 -4.12 11.51
N LEU A 97 -9.00 -5.18 11.67
CA LEU A 97 -10.30 -5.07 12.32
C LEU A 97 -10.13 -4.80 13.82
N GLU A 98 -10.88 -3.84 14.32
CA GLU A 98 -11.06 -3.68 15.76
C GLU A 98 -12.01 -4.77 16.31
N SER A 99 -11.94 -5.04 17.61
CA SER A 99 -12.71 -6.12 18.25
C SER A 99 -14.22 -5.91 18.19
N ASN A 100 -14.68 -4.66 18.14
CA ASN A 100 -16.07 -4.27 17.96
C ASN A 100 -16.55 -4.32 16.49
N GLU A 101 -15.63 -4.45 15.53
CA GLU A 101 -15.94 -4.56 14.09
C GLU A 101 -15.88 -6.02 13.61
N ALA A 102 -15.41 -6.93 14.46
CA ALA A 102 -15.31 -8.35 14.20
C ALA A 102 -16.67 -8.92 13.78
N PHE A 103 -16.66 -9.67 12.67
CA PHE A 103 -17.82 -10.36 12.16
C PHE A 103 -17.61 -11.87 12.21
N ALA A 104 -18.69 -12.59 12.52
CA ALA A 104 -18.69 -14.04 12.55
C ALA A 104 -18.74 -14.59 11.11
N CYS A 105 -17.99 -15.66 10.87
CA CYS A 105 -18.11 -16.48 9.68
C CYS A 105 -18.63 -17.86 10.09
N LEU A 106 -19.44 -18.50 9.25
CA LEU A 106 -20.10 -19.77 9.51
C LEU A 106 -19.13 -20.98 9.53
N ALA A 107 -17.84 -20.75 9.32
CA ALA A 107 -16.79 -21.78 9.19
C ALA A 107 -17.08 -22.81 8.09
N ILE A 108 -17.80 -22.39 7.05
CA ILE A 108 -18.07 -23.19 5.85
C ILE A 108 -16.99 -22.85 4.82
N GLY A 109 -16.19 -23.82 4.40
CA GLY A 109 -15.12 -23.62 3.41
C GLY A 109 -13.80 -23.12 4.01
N PRO A 110 -12.91 -22.54 3.18
CA PRO A 110 -11.60 -22.06 3.62
C PRO A 110 -11.73 -20.91 4.62
N TRP A 111 -10.80 -20.85 5.58
CA TRP A 111 -10.70 -19.72 6.48
C TRP A 111 -9.73 -18.68 5.91
N TYR A 112 -10.18 -17.42 5.85
CA TYR A 112 -9.40 -16.29 5.40
C TYR A 112 -9.26 -15.25 6.51
N PRO A 113 -8.11 -14.57 6.63
CA PRO A 113 -7.98 -13.43 7.54
C PRO A 113 -8.96 -12.31 7.17
N GLN A 114 -9.32 -11.51 8.17
CA GLN A 114 -10.28 -10.41 8.03
C GLN A 114 -9.55 -9.06 8.04
N ALA A 115 -10.02 -8.10 7.24
CA ALA A 115 -9.51 -6.73 7.22
C ALA A 115 -10.61 -5.69 6.95
N LYS A 116 -10.36 -4.44 7.33
CA LYS A 116 -11.26 -3.32 7.10
C LYS A 116 -10.74 -2.48 5.95
N VAL A 117 -11.60 -2.15 4.99
CA VAL A 117 -11.30 -1.16 3.94
C VAL A 117 -11.59 0.23 4.50
N LEU A 118 -10.59 1.10 4.50
CA LEU A 118 -10.73 2.50 4.88
C LEU A 118 -11.14 3.36 3.69
N ASN A 119 -10.56 3.09 2.53
CA ASN A 119 -10.83 3.78 1.28
C ASN A 119 -10.57 2.86 0.09
N ALA A 120 -11.25 3.08 -1.03
CA ALA A 120 -11.10 2.28 -2.24
C ALA A 120 -11.46 3.08 -3.50
N TRP A 121 -10.72 2.84 -4.59
CA TRP A 121 -11.01 3.44 -5.89
C TRP A 121 -10.60 2.51 -7.04
N PRO A 122 -11.17 2.71 -8.24
CA PRO A 122 -10.78 1.95 -9.42
C PRO A 122 -9.28 2.06 -9.71
N ARG A 123 -8.70 0.97 -10.21
CA ARG A 123 -7.32 0.95 -10.67
C ARG A 123 -7.16 1.47 -12.09
#